data_AF-A0A537IU34-F1
#
_entry.id   AF-A0A537IU34-F1
#
_cell.length_a   1.000
_cell.length_b   1.000
_cell.length_c   1.000
_cell.angle_alpha   90.00
_cell.angle_beta   90.00
_cell.angle_gamma   90.00
#
_symmetry.space_group_name_H-M   'P 1'
#
loop_
_entity.id
_entity.type
_entity.pdbx_description
1 polymer ?
#
loop_
_entity_poly.entity_id
_entity_poly.type
_entity_poly.pdbx_seq_one_letter_code
_entity_poly.pdbx_strand_id
1 'polypeptide(L)'
;MRKILFLGAAILFFSGTFANTNFELPVLKADQLMIPIGKTGKKISYAELATISLADFQAMTGKKMNFIERLNFRMAQSKIRKSIAADGSIKNKRILKYFSKGRGGSGETGFHAGGFALGFFIGLIGIVIAYVIDDEYKRNRIKWAWIGWGICVVLYLALIVIFFSSGPYD
;
A
#
# COMPACT_ATOMS: atom_id res chain seq x y z
N MET A 1 33.68 15.52 -22.59
CA MET A 1 33.81 14.44 -21.57
C MET A 1 33.16 14.76 -20.22
N ARG A 2 33.38 15.94 -19.60
CA ARG A 2 32.77 16.30 -18.29
C ARG A 2 31.24 16.20 -18.23
N LYS A 3 30.53 16.58 -19.30
CA LYS A 3 29.05 16.53 -19.39
C LYS A 3 28.50 15.09 -19.38
N ILE A 4 29.20 14.16 -20.05
CA ILE A 4 28.83 12.73 -20.12
C ILE A 4 29.07 12.05 -18.76
N LEU A 5 30.17 12.41 -18.07
CA LEU A 5 30.45 11.96 -16.70
C LEU A 5 29.38 12.42 -15.71
N PHE A 6 28.86 13.65 -15.85
CA PHE A 6 27.77 14.16 -15.02
C PHE A 6 26.46 13.40 -15.24
N LEU A 7 26.12 13.06 -16.49
CA LEU A 7 24.92 12.29 -16.81
C LEU A 7 25.01 10.85 -16.29
N GLY A 8 26.18 10.21 -16.42
CA GLY A 8 26.46 8.91 -15.82
C GLY A 8 26.38 8.92 -14.29
N ALA A 9 26.93 9.95 -13.64
CA ALA A 9 26.84 10.12 -12.19
C ALA A 9 25.40 10.36 -11.72
N ALA A 10 24.59 11.12 -12.45
CA ALA A 10 23.18 11.34 -12.13
C ALA A 10 22.34 10.05 -12.25
N ILE A 11 22.60 9.21 -13.25
CA ILE A 11 21.95 7.90 -13.41
C ILE A 11 22.35 6.94 -12.29
N LEU A 12 23.63 6.95 -11.87
CA LEU A 12 24.12 6.15 -10.74
C LEU A 12 23.57 6.64 -9.39
N PHE A 13 23.42 7.95 -9.20
CA PHE A 13 22.78 8.52 -8.00
C PHE A 13 21.29 8.17 -7.92
N PHE A 14 20.59 8.14 -9.06
CA PHE A 14 19.18 7.74 -9.08
C PHE A 14 18.98 6.25 -8.83
N SER A 15 19.88 5.39 -9.32
CA SER A 15 19.78 3.94 -9.12
C SER A 15 20.08 3.51 -7.67
N GLY A 16 20.84 4.29 -6.90
CA GLY A 16 21.10 4.05 -5.48
C GLY A 16 19.91 4.29 -4.53
N THR A 17 18.89 5.05 -4.96
CA THR A 17 17.77 5.47 -4.09
C THR A 17 16.61 4.46 -4.06
N PHE A 18 16.66 3.40 -4.89
CA PHE A 18 15.63 2.35 -4.93
C PHE A 18 15.96 1.12 -4.05
N ALA A 19 16.80 1.28 -3.04
CA ALA A 19 17.01 0.23 -2.05
C ALA A 19 15.69 -0.04 -1.30
N ASN A 20 15.17 -1.26 -1.49
CA ASN A 20 13.99 -1.82 -0.83
C ASN A 20 13.90 -1.36 0.63
N THR A 21 12.90 -0.55 0.95
CA THR A 21 12.45 -0.44 2.33
C THR A 21 11.76 -1.75 2.66
N ASN A 22 12.47 -2.63 3.37
CA ASN A 22 11.84 -3.72 4.10
C ASN A 22 10.92 -3.05 5.12
N PHE A 23 9.66 -2.85 4.74
CA PHE A 23 8.64 -2.31 5.62
C PHE A 23 8.41 -3.36 6.70
N GLU A 24 9.04 -3.18 7.86
CA GLU A 24 8.58 -3.84 9.07
C GLU A 24 7.15 -3.37 9.28
N LEU A 25 6.20 -4.29 9.12
CA LEU A 25 4.82 -4.00 9.41
C LEU A 25 4.77 -3.52 10.87
N PRO A 26 4.26 -2.31 11.14
CA PRO A 26 4.17 -1.82 12.51
C PRO A 26 3.37 -2.85 13.32
N VAL A 27 3.88 -3.17 14.52
CA VAL A 27 3.20 -4.10 15.43
C VAL A 27 1.86 -3.47 15.82
N LEU A 28 0.78 -3.87 15.16
CA LEU A 28 -0.56 -3.36 15.49
C LEU A 28 -1.05 -4.03 16.78
N LYS A 29 -1.38 -3.19 17.75
CA LYS A 29 -2.09 -3.60 18.96
C LYS A 29 -3.58 -3.78 18.67
N ALA A 30 -4.19 -4.80 19.27
CA ALA A 30 -5.61 -5.09 19.14
C ALA A 30 -6.51 -3.92 19.58
N ASP A 31 -6.04 -3.11 20.51
CA ASP A 31 -6.75 -1.96 21.08
C ASP A 31 -6.88 -0.81 20.06
N GLN A 32 -5.92 -0.71 19.13
CA GLN A 32 -5.87 0.34 18.11
C GLN A 32 -6.64 -0.02 16.84
N LEU A 33 -7.20 -1.23 16.79
CA LEU A 33 -7.89 -1.78 15.64
C LEU A 33 -9.39 -1.66 15.79
N MET A 34 -9.92 -0.62 15.16
CA MET A 34 -11.33 -0.27 15.23
C MET A 34 -12.12 -0.97 14.11
N ILE A 35 -13.12 -1.75 14.47
CA ILE A 35 -14.02 -2.45 13.54
C ILE A 35 -15.40 -1.80 13.63
N PRO A 36 -15.98 -1.33 12.52
CA PRO A 36 -17.37 -0.88 12.51
C PRO A 36 -18.30 -2.07 12.76
N ILE A 37 -19.26 -1.88 13.67
CA ILE A 37 -20.28 -2.86 14.01
C ILE A 37 -21.65 -2.36 13.53
N GLY A 38 -22.39 -3.25 12.88
CA GLY A 38 -23.79 -3.03 12.53
C GLY A 38 -23.98 -1.92 11.50
N LYS A 39 -25.24 -1.47 11.36
CA LYS A 39 -25.61 -0.36 10.45
C LYS A 39 -25.41 1.02 11.07
N THR A 40 -25.09 1.07 12.36
CA THR A 40 -24.99 2.29 13.18
C THR A 40 -23.61 2.97 13.10
N GLY A 41 -22.61 2.32 12.49
CA GLY A 41 -21.27 2.89 12.34
C GLY A 41 -20.46 3.00 13.63
N LYS A 42 -20.96 2.45 14.75
CA LYS A 42 -20.21 2.37 16.01
C LYS A 42 -18.98 1.50 15.82
N LYS A 43 -17.83 1.94 16.36
CA LYS A 43 -16.56 1.23 16.24
C LYS A 43 -16.23 0.54 17.56
N ILE A 44 -15.85 -0.73 17.50
CA ILE A 44 -15.31 -1.49 18.64
C ILE A 44 -13.82 -1.76 18.40
N SER A 45 -13.01 -1.84 19.45
CA SER A 45 -11.65 -2.35 19.28
C SER A 45 -11.64 -3.87 19.05
N TYR A 46 -10.60 -4.39 18.38
CA TYR A 46 -10.42 -5.82 18.19
C TYR A 46 -10.24 -6.56 19.53
N ALA A 47 -9.62 -5.89 20.51
CA ALA A 47 -9.49 -6.38 21.88
C ALA A 47 -10.85 -6.45 22.61
N GLU A 48 -11.66 -5.41 22.52
CA GLU A 48 -12.98 -5.34 23.15
C GLU A 48 -13.97 -6.33 22.52
N LEU A 49 -13.89 -6.56 21.20
CA LEU A 49 -14.67 -7.60 20.54
C LEU A 49 -14.34 -9.01 21.07
N ALA A 50 -13.10 -9.22 21.51
CA ALA A 50 -12.67 -10.48 22.10
C ALA A 50 -13.33 -10.74 23.46
N THR A 51 -13.65 -9.69 24.22
CA THR A 51 -14.11 -9.80 25.62
C THR A 51 -15.59 -9.47 25.81
N ILE A 52 -16.22 -8.77 24.87
CA ILE A 52 -17.60 -8.31 24.98
C ILE A 52 -18.62 -9.44 25.20
N SER A 53 -19.68 -9.15 25.97
CA SER A 53 -20.79 -10.09 26.14
C SER A 53 -21.70 -10.15 24.91
N LEU A 54 -22.46 -11.24 24.77
CA LEU A 54 -23.46 -11.34 23.70
C LEU A 54 -24.56 -10.28 23.82
N ALA A 55 -24.95 -9.91 25.05
CA ALA A 55 -26.00 -8.92 25.27
C ALA A 55 -25.54 -7.53 24.81
N ASP A 56 -24.31 -7.14 25.17
CA ASP A 56 -23.74 -5.84 24.80
C ASP A 56 -23.49 -5.76 23.29
N PHE A 57 -23.03 -6.86 22.68
CA PHE A 57 -22.86 -6.92 21.23
C PHE A 57 -24.20 -6.80 20.49
N GLN A 58 -25.27 -7.42 20.99
CA GLN A 58 -26.62 -7.27 20.44
C GLN A 58 -27.16 -5.85 20.62
N ALA A 59 -26.88 -5.22 21.76
CA ALA A 59 -27.26 -3.82 22.01
C ALA A 59 -26.53 -2.87 21.05
N MET A 60 -25.26 -3.12 20.75
CA MET A 60 -24.50 -2.28 19.80
C MET A 60 -24.87 -2.52 18.33
N THR A 61 -25.10 -3.77 17.94
CA THR A 61 -25.53 -4.10 16.57
C THR A 61 -26.98 -3.75 16.28
N GLY A 62 -27.83 -3.67 17.32
CA GLY A 62 -29.28 -3.57 17.19
C GLY A 62 -29.93 -4.83 16.63
N LYS A 63 -29.19 -5.96 16.56
CA LYS A 63 -29.67 -7.22 16.00
C LYS A 63 -29.68 -8.31 17.07
N LYS A 64 -30.86 -8.87 17.35
CA LYS A 64 -30.99 -10.07 18.19
C LYS A 64 -30.44 -11.28 17.43
N MET A 65 -29.53 -12.03 18.06
CA MET A 65 -28.94 -13.21 17.44
C MET A 65 -29.74 -14.48 17.74
N ASN A 66 -29.91 -15.32 16.71
CA ASN A 66 -30.43 -16.68 16.87
C ASN A 66 -29.36 -17.62 17.47
N PHE A 67 -29.74 -18.83 17.88
CA PHE A 67 -28.83 -19.77 18.57
C PHE A 67 -27.55 -20.07 17.76
N ILE A 68 -27.66 -20.24 16.44
CA ILE A 68 -26.52 -20.51 15.56
C ILE A 68 -25.59 -19.30 15.46
N GLU A 69 -26.15 -18.09 15.33
CA GLU A 69 -25.39 -16.85 15.33
C GLU A 69 -24.65 -16.62 16.65
N ARG A 70 -25.27 -16.98 17.79
CA ARG A 70 -24.63 -16.94 19.11
C ARG A 70 -23.44 -17.89 19.19
N LEU A 71 -23.58 -19.10 18.65
CA LEU A 71 -22.49 -20.09 18.61
C LEU A 71 -21.34 -19.59 17.71
N ASN A 72 -21.67 -19.11 16.51
CA ASN A 72 -20.70 -18.54 15.57
C ASN A 72 -19.96 -17.34 16.16
N PHE A 73 -20.67 -16.48 16.89
CA PHE A 73 -20.07 -15.36 17.59
C PHE A 73 -19.05 -15.82 18.64
N ARG A 74 -19.39 -16.81 19.47
CA ARG A 74 -18.45 -17.37 20.47
C ARG A 74 -17.23 -18.02 19.81
N MET A 75 -17.43 -18.72 18.70
CA MET A 75 -16.32 -19.28 17.92
C MET A 75 -15.43 -18.18 17.35
N ALA A 76 -16.02 -17.09 16.83
CA ALA A 76 -15.29 -15.93 16.35
C ALA A 76 -14.50 -15.26 17.49
N GLN A 77 -15.11 -15.05 18.66
CA GLN A 77 -14.42 -14.52 19.84
C GLN A 77 -13.24 -15.40 20.26
N SER A 78 -13.40 -16.73 20.25
CA SER A 78 -12.30 -17.65 20.55
C SER A 78 -11.13 -17.51 19.55
N LYS A 79 -11.43 -17.37 18.26
CA LYS A 79 -10.41 -17.14 17.23
C LYS A 79 -9.71 -15.79 17.39
N ILE A 80 -10.45 -14.74 17.76
CA ILE A 80 -9.91 -13.40 18.07
C ILE A 80 -8.98 -13.47 19.29
N ARG A 81 -9.42 -14.10 20.40
CA ARG A 81 -8.57 -14.27 21.59
C ARG A 81 -7.28 -15.02 21.28
N LYS A 82 -7.35 -16.07 20.44
CA LYS A 82 -6.17 -16.84 20.01
C LYS A 82 -5.25 -16.06 19.07
N SER A 83 -5.74 -15.04 18.37
CA SER A 83 -4.93 -14.22 17.45
C SER A 83 -4.25 -13.03 18.14
N ILE A 84 -4.65 -12.71 19.37
CA ILE A 84 -4.04 -11.68 20.23
C ILE A 84 -2.95 -12.35 21.09
N ALA A 85 -1.74 -11.80 21.05
CA ALA A 85 -0.62 -12.21 21.88
C ALA A 85 -0.76 -11.69 23.32
N ALA A 86 0.07 -12.20 24.23
CA ALA A 86 0.08 -11.77 25.63
C ALA A 86 0.44 -10.28 25.80
N ASP A 87 1.16 -9.70 24.83
CA ASP A 87 1.52 -8.27 24.78
C ASP A 87 0.45 -7.40 24.08
N GLY A 88 -0.68 -7.97 23.68
CA GLY A 88 -1.77 -7.29 22.97
C GLY A 88 -1.55 -7.14 21.45
N SER A 89 -0.45 -7.67 20.89
CA SER A 89 -0.19 -7.64 19.45
C SER A 89 -1.00 -8.68 18.68
N ILE A 90 -1.32 -8.40 17.42
CA ILE A 90 -2.00 -9.39 16.55
C ILE A 90 -0.97 -10.28 15.86
N LYS A 91 -0.94 -11.57 16.21
CA LYS A 91 -0.03 -12.56 15.59
C LYS A 91 -0.40 -12.91 14.15
N ASN A 92 -1.67 -12.68 13.77
CA ASN A 92 -2.16 -13.12 12.47
C ASN A 92 -1.76 -12.15 11.34
N LYS A 93 -0.75 -12.57 10.57
CA LYS A 93 -0.24 -11.83 9.39
C LYS A 93 -1.32 -11.45 8.38
N ARG A 94 -2.38 -12.25 8.21
CA ARG A 94 -3.48 -11.91 7.28
C ARG A 94 -4.29 -10.72 7.80
N ILE A 95 -4.63 -10.72 9.08
CA ILE A 95 -5.35 -9.62 9.73
C ILE A 95 -4.51 -8.35 9.67
N LEU A 96 -3.22 -8.47 10.01
CA LEU A 96 -2.28 -7.37 9.89
C LEU A 96 -2.23 -6.81 8.47
N LYS A 97 -2.17 -7.66 7.44
CA LYS A 97 -2.18 -7.25 6.02
C LYS A 97 -3.49 -6.57 5.61
N TYR A 98 -4.66 -7.05 6.04
CA TYR A 98 -5.95 -6.42 5.71
C TYR A 98 -6.12 -5.06 6.38
N PHE A 99 -5.73 -4.95 7.65
CA PHE A 99 -5.83 -3.69 8.38
C PHE A 99 -4.72 -2.71 8.02
N SER A 100 -3.51 -3.18 7.70
CA SER A 100 -2.47 -2.33 7.13
C SER A 100 -2.91 -1.80 5.77
N LYS A 101 -3.49 -2.65 4.90
CA LYS A 101 -4.05 -2.23 3.60
C LYS A 101 -5.09 -1.12 3.77
N GLY A 102 -5.98 -1.23 4.76
CA GLY A 102 -6.98 -0.20 5.08
C GLY A 102 -6.44 1.07 5.75
N ARG A 103 -5.25 1.04 6.35
CA ARG A 103 -4.54 2.20 6.95
C ARG A 103 -3.45 2.79 6.04
N GLY A 104 -3.39 2.40 4.77
CA GLY A 104 -2.42 2.93 3.79
C GLY A 104 -1.08 2.18 3.74
N GLY A 105 -0.98 1.01 4.34
CA GLY A 105 0.20 0.16 4.36
C GLY A 105 0.02 -1.11 3.50
N SER A 106 0.78 -1.18 2.41
CA SER A 106 1.06 -2.38 1.58
C SER A 106 0.20 -2.57 0.33
N GLY A 107 0.12 -1.53 -0.52
CA GLY A 107 -0.21 -1.69 -1.95
C GLY A 107 -0.41 -0.38 -2.72
N GLU A 108 -1.01 0.63 -2.07
CA GLU A 108 -1.40 1.87 -2.75
C GLU A 108 -0.37 3.01 -2.67
N THR A 109 0.62 2.93 -1.78
CA THR A 109 1.48 4.09 -1.39
C THR A 109 2.97 3.90 -1.65
N GLY A 110 3.43 2.72 -2.11
CA GLY A 110 4.84 2.41 -2.34
C GLY A 110 5.29 2.53 -3.81
N PHE A 111 6.59 2.39 -4.07
CA PHE A 111 7.15 2.35 -5.42
C PHE A 111 6.56 1.21 -6.24
N HIS A 112 5.98 1.53 -7.41
CA HIS A 112 5.45 0.53 -8.33
C HIS A 112 6.39 0.38 -9.55
N ALA A 113 7.41 -0.48 -9.42
CA ALA A 113 8.42 -0.72 -10.45
C ALA A 113 7.84 -1.01 -11.85
N GLY A 114 6.81 -1.86 -11.93
CA GLY A 114 6.16 -2.17 -13.21
C GLY A 114 5.44 -0.97 -13.86
N GLY A 115 4.81 -0.10 -13.07
CA GLY A 115 4.19 1.11 -13.57
C GLY A 115 5.24 2.09 -14.07
N PHE A 116 6.28 2.29 -13.28
CA PHE A 116 7.43 3.10 -13.66
C PHE A 116 8.07 2.63 -14.98
N ALA A 117 8.35 1.33 -15.12
CA ALA A 117 8.94 0.77 -16.33
C ALA A 117 8.05 0.93 -17.56
N LEU A 118 6.73 0.76 -17.43
CA LEU A 118 5.76 1.03 -18.50
C LEU A 118 5.90 2.48 -18.98
N GLY A 119 5.88 3.44 -18.06
CA GLY A 119 6.02 4.85 -18.40
C GLY A 119 7.39 5.22 -18.99
N PHE A 120 8.46 4.67 -18.45
CA PHE A 120 9.83 5.02 -18.81
C PHE A 120 10.28 4.44 -20.16
N PHE A 121 10.02 3.16 -20.41
CA PHE A 121 10.51 2.48 -21.63
C PHE A 121 9.51 2.50 -22.79
N ILE A 122 8.21 2.42 -22.48
CA ILE A 122 7.15 2.35 -23.50
C ILE A 122 6.54 3.74 -23.76
N GLY A 123 6.71 4.67 -22.81
CA GLY A 123 6.24 6.04 -22.95
C GLY A 123 4.72 6.17 -22.74
N LEU A 124 4.08 7.04 -23.53
CA LEU A 124 2.63 7.27 -23.45
C LEU A 124 1.81 5.99 -23.67
N ILE A 125 2.27 5.09 -24.54
CA ILE A 125 1.63 3.79 -24.77
C ILE A 125 1.64 2.95 -23.48
N GLY A 126 2.73 2.99 -22.71
CA GLY A 126 2.82 2.32 -21.41
C GLY A 126 1.83 2.88 -20.38
N ILE A 127 1.54 4.18 -20.43
CA ILE A 127 0.51 4.80 -19.58
C ILE A 127 -0.87 4.26 -19.95
N VAL A 128 -1.21 4.18 -21.25
CA VAL A 128 -2.49 3.60 -21.70
C VAL A 128 -2.62 2.15 -21.22
N ILE A 129 -1.57 1.34 -21.35
CA ILE A 129 -1.56 -0.04 -20.82
C ILE A 129 -1.81 -0.05 -19.30
N ALA A 130 -1.22 0.88 -18.55
CA ALA A 130 -1.46 0.99 -17.11
C ALA A 130 -2.93 1.34 -16.76
N TYR A 131 -3.65 2.06 -17.62
CA TYR A 131 -5.09 2.33 -17.46
C TYR A 131 -5.97 1.11 -17.75
N VAL A 132 -5.52 0.22 -18.63
CA VAL A 132 -6.26 -1.00 -19.03
C VAL A 132 -6.18 -2.09 -17.95
N ILE A 133 -5.06 -2.19 -17.21
CA ILE A 133 -4.88 -3.22 -16.18
C ILE A 133 -5.71 -2.87 -14.93
N ASP A 134 -6.81 -3.62 -14.72
CA ASP A 134 -7.73 -3.46 -13.61
C ASP A 134 -7.40 -4.43 -12.46
N ASP A 135 -6.55 -4.00 -11.54
CA ASP A 135 -6.20 -4.72 -10.33
C ASP A 135 -6.17 -3.78 -9.09
N GLU A 136 -5.91 -4.34 -7.92
CA GLU A 136 -5.81 -3.59 -6.65
C GLU A 136 -4.66 -2.56 -6.62
N TYR A 137 -3.75 -2.56 -7.60
CA TYR A 137 -2.61 -1.65 -7.73
C TYR A 137 -2.78 -0.61 -8.85
N LYS A 138 -3.91 -0.60 -9.57
CA LYS A 138 -4.15 0.25 -10.74
C LYS A 138 -3.76 1.71 -10.54
N ARG A 139 -4.26 2.35 -9.47
CA ARG A 139 -3.97 3.77 -9.19
C ARG A 139 -2.48 4.01 -8.98
N ASN A 140 -1.83 3.13 -8.22
CA ASN A 140 -0.41 3.25 -7.93
C ASN A 140 0.43 3.00 -9.21
N ARG A 141 0.05 2.02 -10.04
CA ARG A 141 0.70 1.75 -11.32
C ARG A 141 0.61 2.94 -12.28
N ILE A 142 -0.58 3.53 -12.43
CA ILE A 142 -0.81 4.71 -13.28
C ILE A 142 0.04 5.88 -12.80
N LYS A 143 0.04 6.16 -11.48
CA LYS A 143 0.87 7.20 -10.88
C LYS A 143 2.35 7.01 -11.24
N TRP A 144 2.88 5.81 -11.04
CA TRP A 144 4.28 5.52 -11.36
C TRP A 144 4.57 5.49 -12.86
N ALA A 145 3.61 5.15 -13.72
CA ALA A 145 3.76 5.27 -15.17
C ALA A 145 3.89 6.73 -15.63
N TRP A 146 3.10 7.64 -15.06
CA TRP A 146 3.27 9.07 -15.31
C TRP A 146 4.64 9.59 -14.85
N ILE A 147 5.11 9.15 -13.67
CA ILE A 147 6.44 9.51 -13.15
C ILE A 147 7.54 8.99 -14.07
N GLY A 148 7.46 7.72 -14.50
CA GLY A 148 8.42 7.11 -15.41
C GLY A 148 8.51 7.84 -16.75
N TRP A 149 7.35 8.19 -17.33
CA TRP A 149 7.30 8.97 -18.56
C TRP A 149 7.89 10.37 -18.39
N GLY A 150 7.54 11.07 -17.31
CA GLY A 150 8.08 12.40 -17.02
C GLY A 150 9.60 12.40 -16.91
N ILE A 151 10.19 11.41 -16.22
CA ILE A 151 11.65 11.26 -16.13
C ILE A 151 12.26 10.96 -17.51
N CYS A 152 11.63 10.10 -18.32
CA CYS A 152 12.10 9.83 -19.67
C CYS A 152 12.15 11.10 -20.54
N VAL A 153 11.12 11.95 -20.47
CA VAL A 153 11.06 13.23 -21.19
C VAL A 153 12.17 14.17 -20.71
N VAL A 154 12.38 14.31 -19.41
CA VAL A 154 13.44 15.17 -18.85
C VAL A 154 14.83 14.71 -19.31
N LEU A 155 15.10 13.39 -19.28
CA LEU A 155 16.37 12.84 -19.78
C LEU A 155 16.57 13.07 -21.27
N TYR A 156 15.51 12.91 -22.07
CA TYR A 156 15.54 13.15 -23.50
C TYR A 156 15.86 14.62 -23.83
N LEU A 157 15.21 15.56 -23.15
CA LEU A 157 15.49 16.99 -23.29
C LEU A 157 16.92 17.35 -22.84
N ALA A 158 17.40 16.76 -21.74
CA ALA A 158 18.77 16.95 -21.28
C ALA A 158 19.79 16.46 -22.32
N LEU A 159 19.54 15.31 -22.95
CA LEU A 159 20.37 14.77 -24.03
C LEU A 159 20.41 15.70 -25.24
N ILE A 160 19.26 16.25 -25.66
CA ILE A 160 19.18 17.25 -26.73
C ILE A 160 20.06 18.46 -26.39
N VAL A 161 19.89 19.04 -25.21
CA VAL A 161 20.68 20.22 -24.79
C VAL A 161 22.17 19.90 -24.76
N ILE A 162 22.57 18.72 -24.28
CA ILE A 162 23.98 18.30 -24.27
C ILE A 162 24.52 18.16 -25.70
N PHE A 163 23.77 17.52 -26.60
CA PHE A 163 24.16 17.31 -27.99
C PHE A 163 24.34 18.64 -28.73
N PHE A 164 23.38 19.57 -28.63
CA PHE A 164 23.48 20.86 -29.30
C PHE A 164 24.50 21.82 -28.64
N SER A 165 24.74 21.69 -27.33
CA SER A 165 25.83 22.41 -26.64
C SER A 165 27.22 21.77 -26.80
N SER A 166 27.35 20.77 -27.66
CA SER A 166 28.63 20.16 -28.06
C SER A 166 28.81 20.15 -29.59
N GLY A 167 28.01 20.93 -30.32
CA GLY A 167 28.21 21.19 -31.75
C GLY A 167 29.54 21.93 -32.03
N PRO A 168 30.03 21.92 -33.27
CA PRO A 168 31.41 22.20 -33.66
C PRO A 168 31.86 23.68 -33.59
N TYR A 169 31.23 24.49 -32.73
CA TYR A 169 31.55 25.92 -32.56
C TYR A 169 32.35 26.21 -31.29
N ASP A 170 32.91 25.17 -30.64
CA ASP A 170 34.00 25.28 -29.66
C ASP A 170 35.28 24.68 -30.26
#